data_AF-K2GRC3-F1
#
_entry.id   AF-K2GRC3-F1
#
_cell.length_a   1.000
_cell.length_b   1.000
_cell.length_c   1.000
_cell.angle_alpha   90.00
_cell.angle_beta   90.00
_cell.angle_gamma   90.00
#
_symmetry.space_group_name_H-M   'P 1'
#
loop_
_entity.id
_entity.type
_entity.pdbx_description
1 polymer ?
#
loop_
_entity_poly.entity_id
_entity_poly.type
_entity_poly.pdbx_seq_one_letter_code
_entity_poly.pdbx_strand_id
1 'polypeptide(L)'
;MVQTKIPLSQVAEEAWESYVPDTPYLSGGTLNYAKYKKIGKTVHYRIKYTLSGANISGPASFSLPVAAHADYAQSDYEPIGTVILRDTGVNGVTAHAMWATGQYIAIRIMKADSTYVTNVTNVSSAVPFTWGSGDQIYIQGTYEAA
;
A
#
# COMPACT_ATOMS: atom_id res chain seq x y z
N MET A 1 -43.95 2.07 0.67
CA MET A 1 -42.48 1.96 0.74
C MET A 1 -42.05 2.56 2.05
N VAL A 2 -41.55 1.76 3.00
CA VAL A 2 -41.03 2.30 4.27
C VAL A 2 -39.61 2.76 3.99
N GLN A 3 -39.39 4.07 3.96
CA GLN A 3 -38.06 4.64 3.87
C GLN A 3 -37.44 4.58 5.27
N THR A 4 -36.64 3.56 5.53
CA THR A 4 -35.86 3.46 6.76
C THR A 4 -34.90 4.63 6.82
N LYS A 5 -35.11 5.58 7.75
CA LYS A 5 -34.19 6.68 8.02
C LYS A 5 -32.89 6.09 8.58
N ILE A 6 -31.78 6.24 7.86
CA ILE A 6 -30.46 5.91 8.39
C ILE A 6 -30.09 6.99 9.42
N PRO A 7 -29.88 6.65 10.70
CA PRO A 7 -29.46 7.61 11.72
C PRO A 7 -28.08 8.22 11.38
N LEU A 8 -27.92 9.51 11.67
CA LEU A 8 -26.68 10.27 11.40
C LEU A 8 -25.43 9.64 12.04
N SER A 9 -25.59 8.93 13.16
CA SER A 9 -24.51 8.18 13.82
C SER A 9 -23.95 7.06 12.94
N GLN A 10 -24.78 6.39 12.13
CA GLN A 10 -24.33 5.38 11.18
C GLN A 10 -23.60 6.00 9.99
N VAL A 11 -23.91 7.24 9.62
CA VAL A 11 -23.20 7.98 8.55
C VAL A 11 -21.88 8.57 9.05
N ALA A 12 -21.77 8.91 10.33
CA ALA A 12 -20.51 9.36 10.93
C ALA A 12 -19.47 8.22 11.06
N GLU A 13 -19.94 6.97 11.22
CA GLU A 13 -19.13 5.74 11.16
C GLU A 13 -18.57 5.47 9.74
N GLU A 14 -19.05 6.20 8.72
CA GLU A 14 -18.63 6.00 7.33
C GLU A 14 -17.41 6.82 6.89
N ALA A 15 -16.77 7.57 7.79
CA ALA A 15 -15.57 8.32 7.46
C ALA A 15 -14.33 7.42 7.32
N TRP A 16 -13.31 7.90 6.59
CA TRP A 16 -12.00 7.24 6.57
C TRP A 16 -11.31 7.42 7.91
N GLU A 17 -10.97 6.31 8.57
CA GLU A 17 -10.17 6.29 9.78
C GLU A 17 -8.68 6.42 9.46
N SER A 18 -7.92 7.01 10.38
CA SER A 18 -6.46 7.07 10.27
C SER A 18 -5.83 5.92 11.04
N TYR A 19 -4.74 5.37 10.53
CA TYR A 19 -3.95 4.35 11.21
C TYR A 19 -2.45 4.62 10.98
N VAL A 20 -1.59 3.98 11.76
CA VAL A 20 -0.14 4.10 11.62
C VAL A 20 0.41 2.74 11.20
N PRO A 21 0.79 2.54 9.93
CA PRO A 21 1.43 1.31 9.49
C PRO A 21 2.85 1.20 10.05
N ASP A 22 3.25 -0.02 10.35
CA ASP A 22 4.64 -0.40 10.55
C ASP A 22 5.33 -0.45 9.18
N THR A 23 6.52 0.14 9.09
CA THR A 23 7.32 0.19 7.86
C THR A 23 8.74 -0.35 8.08
N PRO A 24 8.91 -1.66 8.29
CA PRO A 24 10.17 -2.23 8.80
C PRO A 24 11.39 -2.00 7.91
N TYR A 25 11.18 -1.70 6.63
CA TYR A 25 12.24 -1.53 5.64
C TYR A 25 12.37 -0.10 5.12
N LEU A 26 11.62 0.84 5.69
CA LEU A 26 11.66 2.27 5.35
C LEU A 26 12.00 3.06 6.60
N SER A 27 12.94 4.00 6.48
CA SER A 27 13.34 4.85 7.61
C SER A 27 13.60 6.29 7.20
N GLY A 28 13.58 7.21 8.17
CA GLY A 28 13.89 8.64 7.99
C GLY A 28 12.83 9.46 7.24
N GLY A 29 11.87 8.83 6.56
CA GLY A 29 10.81 9.51 5.83
C GLY A 29 9.63 9.95 6.69
N THR A 30 8.62 10.48 6.03
CA THR A 30 7.39 11.00 6.64
C THR A 30 6.19 10.22 6.12
N LEU A 31 5.43 9.62 7.02
CA LEU A 31 4.09 9.14 6.73
C LEU A 31 3.13 10.33 6.60
N ASN A 32 2.82 10.74 5.38
CA ASN A 32 1.94 11.89 5.14
C ASN A 32 0.49 11.58 5.49
N TYR A 33 0.03 10.38 5.16
CA TYR A 33 -1.23 9.83 5.61
C TYR A 33 -1.22 8.30 5.48
N ALA A 34 -1.96 7.64 6.36
CA ALA A 34 -2.44 6.29 6.16
C ALA A 34 -3.88 6.24 6.66
N LYS A 35 -4.80 5.86 5.77
CA LYS A 35 -6.23 5.88 6.03
C LYS A 35 -6.88 4.62 5.52
N TYR A 36 -7.91 4.18 6.22
CA TYR A 36 -8.70 3.02 5.83
C TYR A 36 -10.20 3.22 6.09
N LYS A 37 -11.02 2.40 5.44
CA LYS A 37 -12.45 2.26 5.73
C LYS A 37 -12.80 0.78 5.64
N LYS A 38 -13.44 0.25 6.68
CA LYS A 38 -13.96 -1.12 6.72
C LYS A 38 -15.47 -1.10 6.52
N ILE A 39 -15.96 -1.89 5.56
CA ILE A 39 -17.39 -2.08 5.27
C ILE A 39 -17.65 -3.58 5.30
N GLY A 40 -18.29 -4.07 6.35
CA GLY A 40 -18.38 -5.52 6.60
C GLY A 40 -16.98 -6.11 6.80
N LYS A 41 -16.59 -7.09 5.97
CA LYS A 41 -15.23 -7.64 5.94
C LYS A 41 -14.30 -6.96 4.94
N THR A 42 -14.83 -6.14 4.03
CA THR A 42 -14.02 -5.47 3.01
C THR A 42 -13.33 -4.26 3.61
N VAL A 43 -12.02 -4.15 3.43
CA VAL A 43 -11.21 -3.02 3.87
C VAL A 43 -10.63 -2.31 2.65
N HIS A 44 -10.96 -1.03 2.49
CA HIS A 44 -10.28 -0.14 1.56
C HIS A 44 -9.20 0.64 2.31
N TYR A 45 -8.03 0.81 1.70
CA TYR A 45 -6.92 1.53 2.32
C TYR A 45 -6.22 2.45 1.32
N ARG A 46 -5.58 3.49 1.86
CA ARG A 46 -4.68 4.37 1.11
C ARG A 46 -3.55 4.89 2.00
N ILE A 47 -2.36 4.97 1.43
CA ILE A 47 -1.14 5.40 2.13
C ILE A 47 -0.39 6.39 1.25
N LYS A 48 0.21 7.40 1.86
CA LYS A 48 1.26 8.20 1.26
C LYS A 48 2.43 8.32 2.21
N TYR A 49 3.61 7.96 1.71
CA TYR A 49 4.87 8.09 2.41
C TYR A 49 5.84 8.91 1.56
N THR A 50 6.51 9.90 2.15
CA THR A 50 7.54 10.70 1.50
C THR A 50 8.90 10.35 2.09
N LEU A 51 9.85 9.95 1.26
CA LEU A 51 11.21 9.63 1.67
C LEU A 51 12.02 10.90 1.96
N SER A 52 13.02 10.75 2.84
CA SER A 52 14.02 11.77 3.14
C SER A 52 15.40 11.45 2.53
N GLY A 53 15.46 10.48 1.61
CA GLY A 53 16.69 9.90 1.05
C GLY A 53 16.50 8.41 0.70
N ALA A 54 17.57 7.73 0.28
CA ALA A 54 17.56 6.34 -0.19
C ALA A 54 17.43 5.27 0.92
N ASN A 55 16.66 5.56 1.97
CA ASN A 55 16.57 4.79 3.21
C ASN A 55 15.62 3.58 3.09
N ILE A 56 15.91 2.69 2.13
CA ILE A 56 15.19 1.45 1.88
C ILE A 56 16.13 0.25 2.11
N SER A 57 15.92 -0.51 3.18
CA SER A 57 16.82 -1.59 3.63
C SER A 57 16.38 -3.00 3.22
N GLY A 58 15.19 -3.13 2.62
CA GLY A 58 14.59 -4.39 2.22
C GLY A 58 13.34 -4.15 1.36
N PRO A 59 12.49 -5.16 1.15
CA PRO A 59 11.22 -5.00 0.44
C PRO A 59 10.42 -3.87 1.07
N ALA A 60 10.16 -2.78 0.35
CA ALA A 60 9.39 -1.68 0.93
C ALA A 60 7.98 -2.18 1.32
N SER A 61 7.72 -2.27 2.62
CA SER A 61 6.52 -2.91 3.17
C SER A 61 5.79 -2.01 4.17
N PHE A 62 4.48 -2.19 4.24
CA PHE A 62 3.57 -1.46 5.12
C PHE A 62 2.63 -2.46 5.79
N SER A 63 2.40 -2.33 7.10
CA SER A 63 1.35 -3.11 7.76
C SER A 63 -0.05 -2.64 7.35
N LEU A 64 -0.99 -3.57 7.32
CA LEU A 64 -2.39 -3.36 7.07
C LEU A 64 -3.10 -2.92 8.36
N PRO A 65 -4.18 -2.11 8.25
CA PRO A 65 -4.92 -1.61 9.42
C PRO A 65 -5.67 -2.72 10.18
N VAL A 66 -6.00 -3.82 9.50
CA VAL A 66 -6.74 -4.97 10.04
C VAL A 66 -6.14 -6.25 9.46
N ALA A 67 -6.09 -7.32 10.25
CA ALA A 67 -5.74 -8.67 9.78
C ALA A 67 -6.49 -9.04 8.51
N ALA A 68 -5.79 -9.39 7.45
CA ALA A 68 -6.43 -9.93 6.26
C ALA A 68 -6.88 -11.37 6.49
N HIS A 69 -7.79 -11.83 5.65
CA HIS A 69 -8.28 -13.20 5.64
C HIS A 69 -7.13 -14.19 5.38
N ALA A 70 -7.25 -15.41 5.91
CA ALA A 70 -6.20 -16.41 5.81
C ALA A 70 -5.93 -16.89 4.37
N ASP A 71 -6.86 -16.68 3.45
CA ASP A 71 -6.73 -17.09 2.05
C ASP A 71 -5.58 -16.37 1.32
N TYR A 72 -5.22 -15.15 1.76
CA TYR A 72 -4.10 -14.39 1.19
C TYR A 72 -2.73 -15.00 1.53
N ALA A 73 -2.61 -15.85 2.56
CA ALA A 73 -1.34 -16.31 3.11
C ALA A 73 -0.53 -17.25 2.19
N GLN A 74 -1.04 -17.59 1.00
CA GLN A 74 -0.48 -18.66 0.16
C GLN A 74 0.35 -18.18 -1.05
N SER A 75 0.45 -16.87 -1.31
CA SER A 75 1.21 -16.37 -2.48
C SER A 75 1.78 -14.96 -2.27
N ASP A 76 3.11 -14.84 -2.36
CA ASP A 76 3.86 -13.55 -2.36
C ASP A 76 3.55 -12.64 -3.57
N TYR A 77 2.65 -13.08 -4.45
CA TYR A 77 2.36 -12.46 -5.74
C TYR A 77 0.91 -12.00 -5.87
N GLU A 78 0.07 -12.18 -4.85
CA GLU A 78 -1.34 -11.77 -4.93
C GLU A 78 -1.44 -10.24 -4.84
N PRO A 79 -1.91 -9.54 -5.89
CA PRO A 79 -2.04 -8.09 -5.87
C PRO A 79 -3.29 -7.69 -5.09
N ILE A 80 -3.11 -6.90 -4.02
CA ILE A 80 -4.20 -6.36 -3.20
C ILE A 80 -4.26 -4.83 -3.25
N GLY A 81 -3.56 -4.22 -4.21
CA GLY A 81 -3.57 -2.79 -4.44
C GLY A 81 -2.65 -2.33 -5.57
N THR A 82 -2.74 -1.04 -5.84
CA THR A 82 -1.94 -0.32 -6.83
C THR A 82 -1.04 0.69 -6.13
N VAL A 83 0.14 0.91 -6.70
CA VAL A 83 1.15 1.81 -6.16
C VAL A 83 1.65 2.74 -7.27
N ILE A 84 1.86 4.00 -6.93
CA ILE A 84 2.63 4.95 -7.74
C ILE A 84 3.86 5.38 -6.95
N LEU A 85 5.03 5.17 -7.54
CA LEU A 85 6.33 5.58 -7.02
C LEU A 85 6.75 6.83 -7.77
N ARG A 86 6.97 7.95 -7.08
CA ARG A 86 7.29 9.23 -7.69
C ARG A 86 8.69 9.68 -7.31
N ASP A 87 9.54 9.79 -8.32
CA ASP A 87 10.81 10.52 -8.25
C ASP A 87 10.53 12.02 -8.41
N THR A 88 11.09 12.83 -7.51
CA THR A 88 10.85 14.27 -7.46
C THR A 88 11.51 14.95 -8.66
N GLY A 89 10.76 15.08 -9.77
CA GLY A 89 11.16 15.89 -10.93
C GLY A 89 11.28 15.12 -12.25
N VAL A 90 11.05 13.80 -12.26
CA VAL A 90 11.21 12.98 -13.47
C VAL A 90 9.86 12.41 -13.94
N ASN A 91 9.42 11.27 -13.41
CA ASN A 91 8.14 10.63 -13.74
C ASN A 91 7.75 9.61 -12.66
N GLY A 92 6.46 9.24 -12.64
CA GLY A 92 5.96 8.17 -11.77
C GLY A 92 6.17 6.79 -12.38
N VAL A 93 6.54 5.81 -11.56
CA VAL A 93 6.58 4.38 -11.88
C VAL A 93 5.39 3.69 -11.23
N THR A 94 4.62 2.94 -12.03
CA THR A 94 3.52 2.11 -11.51
C THR A 94 4.07 0.82 -10.91
N ALA A 95 3.55 0.47 -9.74
CA ALA A 95 3.87 -0.73 -8.99
C ALA A 95 2.59 -1.33 -8.39
N HIS A 96 2.72 -2.47 -7.71
CA HIS A 96 1.62 -3.15 -7.03
C HIS A 96 1.91 -3.28 -5.55
N ALA A 97 0.87 -3.15 -4.74
CA ALA A 97 0.88 -3.63 -3.37
C ALA A 97 0.50 -5.11 -3.43
N MET A 98 1.46 -5.97 -3.14
CA MET A 98 1.27 -7.42 -3.15
C MET A 98 1.28 -7.92 -1.72
N TRP A 99 0.54 -9.00 -1.48
CA TRP A 99 0.63 -9.71 -0.21
C TRP A 99 2.08 -10.14 0.06
N ALA A 100 2.52 -9.97 1.31
CA ALA A 100 3.82 -10.47 1.76
C ALA A 100 3.62 -11.55 2.83
N THR A 101 3.21 -11.16 4.03
CA THR A 101 2.97 -12.10 5.13
C THR A 101 1.97 -11.51 6.11
N GLY A 102 1.01 -12.31 6.58
CA GLY A 102 0.11 -12.07 7.72
C GLY A 102 -0.64 -10.73 7.78
N GLN A 103 0.09 -9.63 7.93
CA GLN A 103 -0.37 -8.26 8.10
C GLN A 103 0.32 -7.25 7.18
N TYR A 104 1.20 -7.68 6.27
CA TYR A 104 2.04 -6.79 5.48
C TYR A 104 1.75 -6.90 4.00
N ILE A 105 1.71 -5.74 3.35
CA ILE A 105 1.93 -5.62 1.92
C ILE A 105 3.39 -5.31 1.65
N ALA A 106 3.92 -5.87 0.56
CA ALA A 106 5.18 -5.45 -0.04
C ALA A 106 4.92 -4.73 -1.35
N ILE A 107 5.71 -3.70 -1.63
CA ILE A 107 5.66 -2.99 -2.90
C ILE A 107 6.53 -3.73 -3.91
N ARG A 108 5.90 -4.14 -5.00
CA ARG A 108 6.53 -4.88 -6.08
C ARG A 108 6.38 -4.16 -7.40
N ILE A 109 7.45 -4.14 -8.18
CA ILE A 109 7.50 -3.49 -9.49
C ILE A 109 7.49 -4.56 -10.57
N MET A 110 6.71 -4.33 -11.61
CA MET A 110 6.65 -5.11 -12.83
C MET A 110 7.97 -4.92 -13.61
N LYS A 111 8.76 -5.99 -13.78
CA LYS A 111 10.04 -5.96 -14.49
C LYS A 111 9.87 -6.46 -15.92
N ALA A 112 10.18 -5.60 -16.89
CA ALA A 112 10.19 -5.95 -18.31
C ALA A 112 11.59 -6.41 -18.74
N ASP A 113 11.85 -7.72 -18.66
CA ASP A 113 13.11 -8.33 -19.12
C ASP A 113 12.97 -9.02 -20.50
N SER A 114 11.76 -9.02 -21.07
CA SER A 114 11.44 -9.71 -22.31
C SER A 114 10.32 -8.99 -23.07
N THR A 115 9.83 -9.59 -24.16
CA THR A 115 8.64 -9.11 -24.91
C THR A 115 7.43 -8.88 -24.02
N TYR A 116 7.30 -9.63 -22.93
CA TYR A 116 6.25 -9.47 -21.93
C TYR A 116 6.86 -9.20 -20.55
N VAL A 117 6.09 -8.56 -19.68
CA VAL A 117 6.40 -8.50 -18.25
C VAL A 117 6.16 -9.89 -17.66
N THR A 118 7.22 -10.51 -17.16
CA THR A 118 7.16 -11.88 -16.62
C THR A 118 7.56 -11.96 -15.16
N ASN A 119 8.22 -10.93 -14.63
CA ASN A 119 8.78 -10.92 -13.29
C ASN A 119 8.27 -9.73 -12.48
N VAL A 120 8.17 -9.93 -11.17
CA VAL A 120 8.05 -8.83 -10.21
C VAL A 120 9.31 -8.76 -9.37
N THR A 121 9.74 -7.55 -9.00
CA THR A 121 10.90 -7.34 -8.15
C THR A 121 10.58 -6.39 -7.00
N ASN A 122 11.40 -6.43 -5.95
CA ASN A 122 11.28 -5.53 -4.81
C ASN A 122 11.69 -4.10 -5.19
N VAL A 123 10.97 -3.13 -4.61
CA VAL A 123 11.54 -1.80 -4.42
C VAL A 123 12.78 -1.91 -3.51
N SER A 124 13.85 -1.22 -3.88
CA SER A 124 15.09 -1.14 -3.12
C SER A 124 15.66 0.27 -3.20
N SER A 125 16.76 0.56 -2.51
CA SER A 125 17.42 1.87 -2.54
C SER A 125 17.87 2.33 -3.95
N ALA A 126 17.96 1.41 -4.92
CA ALA A 126 18.33 1.69 -6.31
C ALA A 126 17.26 1.27 -7.34
N VAL A 127 16.10 0.77 -6.90
CA VAL A 127 15.03 0.26 -7.77
C VAL A 127 13.69 0.91 -7.36
N PRO A 128 12.92 1.50 -8.31
CA PRO A 128 13.16 1.52 -9.76
C PRO A 128 14.16 2.61 -10.20
N PHE A 129 14.46 3.55 -9.31
CA PHE A 129 15.41 4.63 -9.52
C PHE A 129 16.18 4.88 -8.22
N THR A 130 17.17 5.77 -8.28
CA THR A 130 17.90 6.21 -7.08
C THR A 130 17.01 7.14 -6.28
N TRP A 131 16.62 6.71 -5.08
CA TRP A 131 15.69 7.46 -4.24
C TRP A 131 16.36 8.69 -3.61
N GLY A 132 15.68 9.83 -3.70
CA GLY A 132 16.06 11.10 -3.10
C GLY A 132 15.12 11.55 -1.97
N SER A 133 15.46 12.71 -1.40
CA SER A 133 14.56 13.41 -0.48
C SER A 133 13.41 14.04 -1.26
N GLY A 134 12.19 13.84 -0.80
CA GLY A 134 10.98 14.34 -1.44
C GLY A 134 10.25 13.29 -2.28
N ASP A 135 10.89 12.16 -2.58
CA ASP A 135 10.30 11.07 -3.35
C ASP A 135 9.15 10.41 -2.60
N GLN A 136 8.19 9.86 -3.33
CA GLN A 136 6.89 9.55 -2.76
C GLN A 136 6.41 8.16 -3.16
N ILE A 137 5.79 7.49 -2.20
CA ILE A 137 5.09 6.23 -2.39
C ILE A 137 3.61 6.51 -2.14
N TYR A 138 2.79 6.29 -3.16
CA TYR A 138 1.33 6.36 -3.08
C TYR A 138 0.77 4.96 -3.20
N ILE A 139 -0.06 4.55 -2.26
CA ILE A 139 -0.66 3.21 -2.23
C ILE A 139 -2.16 3.36 -2.09
N GLN A 140 -2.91 2.54 -2.83
CA GLN A 140 -4.33 2.33 -2.57
C GLN A 140 -4.73 0.90 -2.91
N GLY A 141 -5.67 0.34 -2.17
CA GLY A 141 -6.11 -1.03 -2.42
C GLY A 141 -7.33 -1.44 -1.62
N THR A 142 -7.70 -2.69 -1.78
CA THR A 142 -8.83 -3.33 -1.11
C THR A 142 -8.45 -4.77 -0.78
N TYR A 143 -8.87 -5.25 0.39
CA TYR A 143 -8.70 -6.65 0.78
C TYR A 143 -9.85 -7.10 1.70
N GLU A 144 -10.00 -8.40 1.89
CA GLU A 144 -10.91 -8.97 2.88
C GLU A 144 -10.19 -9.18 4.22
N ALA A 145 -10.79 -8.68 5.30
CA ALA A 145 -10.33 -8.89 6.67
C ALA A 145 -10.72 -10.29 7.20
N ALA A 146 -9.96 -10.80 8.18
CA ALA A 146 -10.31 -12.02 8.92
C ALA A 146 -11.72 -11.95 9.55
#